data_AF-A0A6B3HGX8-F1
#
_entry.id   AF-A0A6B3HGX8-F1
#
_cell.length_a   1.000
_cell.length_b   1.000
_cell.length_c   1.000
_cell.angle_alpha   90.00
_cell.angle_beta   90.00
_cell.angle_gamma   90.00
#
_symmetry.space_group_name_H-M   'P 1'
#
loop_
_entity.id
_entity.type
_entity.pdbx_description
1 polymer ?
#
loop_
_entity_poly.entity_id
_entity_poly.type
_entity_poly.pdbx_seq_one_letter_code
_entity_poly.pdbx_strand_id
1 'polypeptide(L)' 'TWVQRLVDEGRITEEEATTHPQRSLLMRALGSGDHVEPDLSIREVRAGDRYLICSDGLSGVVSHQTMEETLASYQGPQET' A
#
# COMPACT_ATOMS: atom_id res chain seq x y z
N THR A 1 -2.82 6.27 6.26
CA THR A 1 -2.46 7.69 6.05
C THR A 1 -3.65 8.56 6.43
N TRP A 2 -3.50 9.89 6.51
CA TRP A 2 -4.63 10.79 6.80
C TRP A 2 -5.78 10.60 5.80
N VAL A 3 -5.47 10.55 4.51
CA VAL A 3 -6.48 10.35 3.45
C VAL A 3 -7.15 8.99 3.52
N GLN A 4 -6.41 7.92 3.85
CA GLN A 4 -7.02 6.60 4.05
C GLN A 4 -8.08 6.63 5.14
N ARG A 5 -7.79 7.30 6.27
CA ARG A 5 -8.76 7.46 7.35
C ARG A 5 -10.01 8.22 6.91
N LEU A 6 -9.88 9.24 6.07
CA LEU A 6 -11.02 9.97 5.52
C LEU A 6 -11.88 9.11 4.59
N VAL A 7 -11.26 8.24 3.81
CA VAL A 7 -11.97 7.24 2.97
C VAL A 7 -12.71 6.24 3.87
N ASP A 8 -12.02 5.70 4.88
CA ASP A 8 -12.61 4.73 5.82
C ASP A 8 -13.80 5.34 6.61
N GLU A 9 -13.75 6.65 6.92
CA GLU A 9 -14.84 7.41 7.54
C GLU A 9 -15.94 7.84 6.55
N GLY A 10 -15.81 7.54 5.26
CA GLY A 10 -16.76 7.91 4.21
C GLY A 10 -16.82 9.41 3.90
N ARG A 11 -15.78 10.16 4.27
CA ARG A 11 -15.73 11.64 4.12
C ARG A 11 -15.24 12.08 2.75
N ILE A 12 -14.46 11.25 2.07
CA ILE A 12 -14.00 11.45 0.70
C ILE A 12 -14.05 10.10 -0.04
N THR A 13 -14.10 10.16 -1.36
CA THR A 13 -13.96 8.99 -2.24
C THR A 13 -12.49 8.58 -2.41
N GLU A 14 -12.26 7.35 -2.87
CA GLU A 14 -10.92 6.88 -3.24
C GLU A 14 -10.28 7.77 -4.32
N GLU A 15 -11.08 8.25 -5.28
CA GLU A 15 -10.61 9.13 -6.35
C GLU A 15 -10.15 10.49 -5.80
N GLU A 16 -10.93 11.10 -4.89
CA GLU A 16 -10.54 12.35 -4.21
C GLU A 16 -9.29 12.19 -3.35
N ALA A 17 -9.06 11.01 -2.76
CA ALA A 17 -7.87 10.73 -1.97
C ALA A 17 -6.57 10.84 -2.79
N THR A 18 -6.60 10.48 -4.09
CA THR A 18 -5.42 10.50 -4.97
C THR A 18 -4.86 11.90 -5.21
N THR A 19 -5.74 12.92 -5.26
CA THR A 19 -5.37 14.32 -5.54
C THR A 19 -5.35 15.20 -4.30
N HIS A 20 -5.70 14.65 -3.13
CA HIS A 20 -5.80 15.40 -1.88
C HIS A 20 -4.45 16.05 -1.50
N PRO A 21 -4.45 17.32 -1.03
CA PRO A 21 -3.22 18.05 -0.70
C PRO A 21 -2.39 17.38 0.41
N GLN A 22 -3.04 16.60 1.28
CA GLN A 22 -2.41 15.86 2.38
C GLN A 22 -2.31 14.35 2.11
N ARG A 23 -2.27 13.91 0.85
CA ARG A 23 -2.23 12.47 0.51
C ARG A 23 -1.07 11.70 1.13
N SER A 24 0.08 12.36 1.30
CA SER A 24 1.29 11.77 1.88
C SER A 24 1.42 11.98 3.39
N LEU A 25 0.40 12.52 4.07
CA LEU A 25 0.46 12.76 5.51
C LEU A 25 0.32 11.44 6.28
N LEU A 26 1.40 11.06 6.96
CA LEU A 26 1.46 9.89 7.83
C LEU A 26 0.90 10.20 9.21
N MET A 27 0.09 9.29 9.75
CA MET A 27 -0.47 9.38 11.11
C MET A 27 0.34 8.58 12.14
N ARG A 28 1.14 7.61 11.68
CA ARG A 28 2.04 6.77 12.48
C ARG A 28 3.38 6.71 11.77
N ALA A 29 4.47 6.90 12.51
CA ALA A 29 5.84 6.75 12.02
C ALA A 29 6.71 6.23 13.16
N LEU A 30 7.71 5.42 12.81
CA LEU A 30 8.68 4.91 13.77
C LEU A 30 9.46 6.09 14.38
N GLY A 31 9.62 6.09 15.70
CA GLY A 31 10.37 7.12 16.42
C GLY A 31 9.60 8.41 16.75
N SER A 32 8.29 8.50 16.45
CA SER A 32 7.46 9.67 16.79
C SER A 32 6.88 9.67 18.22
N GLY A 33 7.34 8.77 19.10
CA GLY A 33 6.90 8.66 20.50
C GLY A 33 7.37 7.35 21.15
N ASP A 34 6.94 7.10 22.39
CA ASP A 34 7.43 5.97 23.21
C ASP A 34 6.91 4.59 22.76
N HIS A 35 5.83 4.53 21.97
CA HIS A 35 5.29 3.26 21.44
C HIS A 35 4.54 3.42 20.12
N VAL A 36 4.82 2.56 19.14
CA VAL A 36 4.08 2.45 17.87
C VAL A 36 3.51 1.03 17.78
N GLU A 37 2.19 0.91 17.75
CA GLU A 37 1.51 -0.37 17.54
C GLU A 37 1.45 -0.69 16.03
N PRO A 38 2.09 -1.79 15.57
CA PRO A 38 2.03 -2.21 14.18
C PRO A 38 0.71 -2.93 13.87
N ASP A 39 0.24 -2.81 12.64
CA ASP A 39 -0.87 -3.65 12.17
C ASP A 39 -0.32 -5.04 11.83
N LEU A 40 -0.87 -6.07 12.46
CA LEU A 40 -0.49 -7.46 12.23
C LEU A 40 -1.57 -8.17 11.41
N SER A 41 -1.17 -8.90 10.38
CA SER A 41 -2.09 -9.74 9.59
C SER A 41 -1.42 -11.05 9.22
N ILE A 42 -2.21 -12.13 9.22
CA ILE A 42 -1.77 -13.47 8.84
C ILE A 42 -2.49 -13.84 7.53
N ARG A 43 -1.74 -14.35 6.56
CA ARG A 43 -2.25 -14.80 5.26
C ARG A 43 -1.76 -16.22 5.00
N GLU A 44 -2.66 -17.09 4.53
CA GLU A 44 -2.29 -18.41 4.03
C GLU A 44 -1.64 -18.26 2.65
N VAL A 45 -0.56 -19.00 2.40
CA VAL A 45 0.19 -18.96 1.13
C VAL A 45 -0.08 -20.22 0.32
N ARG A 46 -0.26 -20.05 -0.98
CA ARG A 46 -0.38 -21.16 -1.95
C ARG A 46 0.71 -21.07 -3.00
N ALA A 47 1.02 -22.22 -3.60
CA ALA A 47 1.96 -22.28 -4.71
C ALA A 47 1.48 -21.37 -5.85
N GLY A 48 2.33 -20.43 -6.28
CA GLY A 48 2.02 -19.45 -7.31
C GLY A 48 1.65 -18.06 -6.77
N ASP A 49 1.37 -17.91 -5.47
CA ASP A 49 1.07 -16.61 -4.88
C ASP A 49 2.26 -15.65 -4.94
N ARG A 50 1.96 -14.37 -5.12
CA ARG A 50 2.96 -13.29 -5.16
C ARG A 50 2.56 -12.17 -4.22
N TYR A 51 3.50 -11.81 -3.34
CA TYR A 51 3.34 -10.67 -2.45
C TYR A 51 4.11 -9.47 -3.03
N LEU A 52 3.38 -8.37 -3.20
CA LEU A 52 3.98 -7.06 -3.49
C LEU A 52 4.03 -6.27 -2.19
N ILE A 53 5.24 -5.99 -1.71
CA ILE A 53 5.49 -5.00 -0.66
C ILE A 53 6.14 -3.81 -1.34
N CYS A 54 5.48 -2.67 -1.30
CA CYS A 54 5.98 -1.45 -1.93
C CYS A 54 5.71 -0.23 -1.06
N SER A 55 6.49 0.83 -1.28
CA SER A 55 6.16 2.15 -0.75
C SER A 55 5.05 2.80 -1.58
N ASP A 56 4.46 3.86 -1.03
CA ASP A 56 3.48 4.72 -1.72
C ASP A 56 4.04 5.38 -2.99
N GLY A 57 5.37 5.42 -3.15
CA GLY A 57 6.03 5.83 -4.38
C GLY A 57 5.74 4.94 -5.59
N LEU A 58 5.36 3.67 -5.40
CA LEU A 58 4.91 2.80 -6.48
C LEU A 58 3.39 2.89 -6.65
N SER A 59 2.64 2.58 -5.59
CA SER A 59 1.18 2.46 -5.65
C SER A 59 0.48 3.79 -5.91
N GLY A 60 1.14 4.93 -5.67
CA GLY A 60 0.59 6.26 -5.95
C GLY A 60 0.70 6.69 -7.41
N VAL A 61 1.51 6.01 -8.24
CA VAL A 61 1.78 6.41 -9.64
C VAL A 61 1.53 5.30 -10.66
N VAL A 62 1.53 4.04 -10.21
CA VAL A 62 1.27 2.88 -11.07
C VAL A 62 -0.12 2.33 -10.77
N SER A 63 -0.89 2.07 -11.82
CA SER A 63 -2.24 1.52 -11.68
C SER A 63 -2.21 0.09 -11.12
N HIS A 64 -3.26 -0.29 -10.41
CA HIS A 64 -3.44 -1.67 -9.92
C HIS A 64 -3.38 -2.70 -11.03
N GLN A 65 -4.01 -2.43 -12.18
CA GLN A 65 -3.98 -3.30 -13.35
C GLN A 65 -2.55 -3.52 -13.84
N THR A 66 -1.76 -2.46 -13.99
CA THR A 66 -0.37 -2.56 -14.43
C THR A 66 0.49 -3.35 -13.44
N MET A 67 0.29 -3.14 -12.13
CA MET A 67 0.99 -3.92 -11.10
C MET A 67 0.63 -5.41 -11.19
N GLU A 68 -0.65 -5.74 -11.37
CA GLU A 68 -1.14 -7.11 -11.51
C GLU A 68 -0.55 -7.82 -12.74
N GLU A 69 -0.67 -7.19 -13.92
CA GLU A 69 -0.14 -7.71 -15.19
C GLU A 69 1.37 -7.93 -15.10
N THR A 70 2.10 -6.98 -14.49
CA THR A 70 3.55 -7.09 -14.32
C THR A 70 3.92 -8.26 -13.42
N LEU A 71 3.26 -8.39 -12.26
CA LEU A 71 3.51 -9.48 -11.31
C LEU A 71 3.19 -10.84 -11.93
N ALA A 72 2.15 -10.93 -12.75
CA ALA A 72 1.75 -12.16 -13.43
C ALA A 72 2.73 -12.57 -14.55
N SER A 73 3.36 -11.61 -15.23
CA SER A 73 4.23 -11.87 -16.39
C SER A 73 5.61 -12.44 -16.02
N TYR A 74 6.10 -12.20 -14.81
CA TYR A 74 7.44 -12.65 -14.39
C TYR A 74 7.45 -14.14 -14.05
N GLN A 75 8.43 -14.93 -14.48
CA GLN A 75 8.43 -16.39 -14.22
C GLN A 75 9.11 -16.82 -12.91
N GLY A 76 9.96 -15.97 -12.32
CA GLY A 76 10.63 -16.25 -11.05
C GLY A 76 11.42 -15.03 -10.57
N PRO A 77 11.85 -15.00 -9.30
CA PRO A 77 12.75 -13.95 -8.81
C PRO A 77 14.03 -13.91 -9.66
N GLN A 78 14.62 -12.73 -9.84
CA GLN A 78 15.97 -12.63 -10.41
C GLN A 78 16.94 -13.36 -9.47
N GLU A 79 17.72 -14.30 -10.01
CA GLU A 79 18.86 -14.87 -9.31
C GLU A 79 19.83 -13.73 -8.97
N THR A 80 20.20 -13.61 -7.70
CA THR A 80 21.19 -12.64 -7.19
C THR A 80 22.51 -13.35 -6.96
#